data_AF-A0A7S4RQB9-F1
#
_entry.id   AF-A0A7S4RQB9-F1
#
_cell.length_a   1.000
_cell.length_b   1.000
_cell.length_c   1.000
_cell.angle_alpha   90.00
_cell.angle_beta   90.00
_cell.angle_gamma   90.00
#
_symmetry.space_group_name_H-M   'P 1'
#
loop_
_entity.id
_entity.type
_entity.pdbx_description
1 polymer ?
#
loop_
_entity_poly.entity_id
_entity_poly.type
_entity_poly.pdbx_seq_one_letter_code
_entity_poly.pdbx_strand_id
1 'polypeptide(L)'
;GDFSRLIDIVRASIVVADEDQLICVAKALKNEKIIRLKNRFKDPLFTGYSDALYNVEIEGAICEVQLHVSAIVSHKEENHKYYEYFRSFFAGNFGACEARIHMLEKCVDPDADLQQMLVKMLE
;
A
#
# COMPACT_ATOMS: atom_id res chain seq x y z
N GLY A 1 -23.38 12.16 1.61
CA GLY A 1 -22.23 11.39 2.15
C GLY A 1 -22.02 11.81 3.57
N ASP A 2 -21.56 10.91 4.44
CA ASP A 2 -21.26 11.20 5.84
C ASP A 2 -19.81 11.69 5.96
N PHE A 3 -19.63 12.97 6.24
CA PHE A 3 -18.32 13.63 6.32
C PHE A 3 -17.50 13.16 7.52
N SER A 4 -18.12 12.58 8.55
CA SER A 4 -17.43 12.06 9.73
C SER A 4 -16.57 10.81 9.44
N ARG A 5 -16.73 10.22 8.25
CA ARG A 5 -16.00 9.02 7.81
C ARG A 5 -14.74 9.35 7.01
N LEU A 6 -14.46 10.63 6.78
CA LEU A 6 -13.23 11.08 6.13
C LEU A 6 -12.07 10.93 7.11
N ILE A 7 -11.06 10.19 6.69
CA ILE A 7 -9.93 9.77 7.55
C ILE A 7 -8.58 10.33 7.06
N ASP A 8 -8.58 11.02 5.92
CA ASP A 8 -7.38 11.53 5.25
C ASP A 8 -7.44 13.04 4.96
N ILE A 9 -8.26 13.79 5.70
CA ILE A 9 -8.33 15.26 5.57
C ILE A 9 -6.97 15.89 5.88
N VAL A 10 -6.28 15.36 6.89
CA VAL A 10 -4.91 15.72 7.25
C VAL A 10 -4.03 14.50 7.00
N ARG A 11 -3.11 14.62 6.05
CA ARG A 11 -2.17 13.56 5.66
C ARG A 11 -0.73 14.01 5.80
N ALA A 12 0.10 13.18 6.41
CA ALA A 12 1.55 13.34 6.45
C ALA A 12 2.23 12.09 5.88
N SER A 13 3.39 12.28 5.26
CA SER A 13 4.23 11.20 4.73
C SER A 13 5.62 11.33 5.32
N ILE A 14 6.08 10.28 5.99
CA ILE A 14 7.41 10.19 6.59
C ILE A 14 8.18 9.15 5.77
N VAL A 15 9.31 9.58 5.20
CA VAL A 15 10.22 8.69 4.46
C VAL A 15 11.48 8.52 5.30
N VAL A 16 11.82 7.28 5.60
CA VAL A 16 13.02 6.92 6.37
C VAL A 16 14.02 6.20 5.48
N ALA A 17 15.31 6.30 5.78
CA ALA A 17 16.36 5.67 4.99
C ALA A 17 16.59 4.20 5.37
N ASP A 18 16.41 3.87 6.64
CA ASP A 18 16.78 2.59 7.24
C ASP A 18 15.70 2.05 8.18
N GLU A 19 15.83 0.77 8.55
CA GLU A 19 14.88 0.07 9.42
C GLU A 19 14.93 0.57 10.87
N ASP A 20 16.09 1.04 11.35
CA ASP A 20 16.24 1.57 12.70
C ASP A 20 15.43 2.86 12.87
N GLN A 21 15.46 3.75 11.88
CA GLN A 21 14.64 4.94 11.79
C GLN A 21 13.15 4.59 11.71
N LEU A 22 12.79 3.55 10.95
CA LEU A 22 11.42 3.04 10.88
C LEU A 22 10.91 2.63 12.26
N ILE A 23 11.71 1.87 13.01
CA ILE A 23 11.39 1.44 14.37
C ILE A 23 11.27 2.65 15.31
N CYS A 24 12.16 3.64 15.19
CA CYS A 24 12.09 4.87 15.98
C CYS A 24 10.79 5.64 15.75
N VAL A 25 10.41 5.84 14.49
CA VAL A 25 9.15 6.52 14.14
C VAL A 25 7.94 5.72 14.60
N ALA A 26 7.94 4.39 14.40
CA ALA A 26 6.86 3.53 14.86
C ALA A 26 6.71 3.55 16.39
N LYS A 27 7.81 3.63 17.16
CA LYS A 27 7.78 3.81 18.61
C LYS A 27 7.23 5.17 19.02
N ALA A 28 7.61 6.24 18.32
CA ALA A 28 7.08 7.57 18.59
C ALA A 28 5.56 7.62 18.36
N LEU A 29 5.08 7.06 17.25
CA LEU A 29 3.66 6.99 16.91
C LEU A 29 2.85 6.09 17.84
N LYS A 30 3.48 5.13 18.53
CA LYS A 30 2.82 4.25 19.50
C LYS A 30 2.29 5.02 20.73
N ASN A 31 2.85 6.19 21.02
CA ASN A 31 2.40 7.03 22.13
C ASN A 31 1.12 7.81 21.78
N GLU A 32 0.75 7.87 20.50
CA GLU A 32 -0.45 8.54 20.03
C GLU A 32 -1.67 7.60 20.03
N LYS A 33 -2.87 8.20 19.95
CA LYS A 33 -4.11 7.43 19.86
C LYS A 33 -4.30 6.87 18.44
N ILE A 34 -3.77 5.68 18.21
CA ILE A 34 -3.91 4.97 16.92
C ILE A 34 -5.32 4.37 16.81
N ILE A 35 -6.09 4.87 15.84
CA ILE A 35 -7.42 4.36 15.49
C ILE A 35 -7.33 3.16 14.55
N ARG A 36 -6.36 3.17 13.65
CA ARG A 36 -6.14 2.09 12.68
C ARG A 36 -4.67 2.03 12.28
N LEU A 37 -4.14 0.82 12.16
CA LEU A 37 -2.86 0.56 11.53
C LEU A 37 -3.05 -0.43 10.39
N LYS A 38 -2.64 -0.07 9.18
CA LYS A 38 -2.42 -1.02 8.08
C LYS A 38 -0.92 -1.21 7.93
N ASN A 39 -0.42 -2.35 8.36
CA ASN A 39 0.99 -2.68 8.26
C ASN A 39 1.23 -3.54 7.01
N ARG A 40 1.59 -2.90 5.89
CA ARG A 40 1.91 -3.60 4.65
C ARG A 40 3.38 -4.02 4.57
N PHE A 41 4.18 -3.80 5.61
CA PHE A 41 5.49 -4.46 5.74
C PHE A 41 5.34 -5.92 6.12
N LYS A 42 4.32 -6.24 6.92
CA LYS A 42 4.03 -7.62 7.32
C LYS A 42 3.26 -8.38 6.24
N ASP A 43 2.24 -7.72 5.68
CA ASP A 43 1.39 -8.27 4.63
C ASP A 43 1.54 -7.37 3.38
N PRO A 44 2.60 -7.60 2.57
CA PRO A 44 2.86 -6.78 1.38
C PRO A 44 1.72 -6.91 0.38
N LEU A 45 1.47 -5.83 -0.36
CA LEU A 45 0.56 -5.87 -1.49
C LEU A 45 1.11 -6.83 -2.56
N PHE A 46 0.22 -7.43 -3.36
CA PHE A 46 0.60 -8.21 -4.54
C PHE A 46 1.55 -7.45 -5.50
N THR A 47 1.55 -6.11 -5.47
CA THR A 47 2.45 -5.24 -6.23
C THR A 47 3.87 -5.18 -5.64
N GLY A 48 4.16 -5.90 -4.55
CA GLY A 48 5.42 -5.80 -3.79
C GLY A 48 5.60 -4.50 -3.01
N TYR A 49 4.56 -3.66 -2.93
CA TYR A 49 4.63 -2.37 -2.24
C TYR A 49 4.35 -2.54 -0.74
N SER A 50 5.28 -2.07 0.08
CA SER A 50 5.23 -2.21 1.54
C SER A 50 5.38 -0.85 2.23
N ASP A 51 4.32 -0.41 2.91
CA ASP A 51 4.27 0.79 3.75
C ASP A 51 3.47 0.53 5.03
N ALA A 52 3.53 1.47 5.98
CA ALA A 52 2.63 1.46 7.14
C ALA A 52 1.75 2.71 7.12
N LEU A 53 0.44 2.50 7.16
CA LEU A 53 -0.54 3.58 7.26
C LEU A 53 -1.14 3.62 8.66
N TYR A 54 -0.88 4.70 9.37
CA TYR A 54 -1.39 4.98 10.71
C TYR A 54 -2.52 6.00 10.59
N ASN A 55 -3.70 5.65 11.08
CA ASN A 55 -4.74 6.63 11.35
C ASN A 55 -4.64 6.98 12.84
N VAL A 56 -4.29 8.21 13.14
CA VAL A 56 -4.13 8.73 14.49
C VAL A 56 -5.20 9.79 14.76
N GLU A 57 -5.73 9.82 15.97
CA GLU A 57 -6.64 10.87 16.40
C GLU A 57 -5.85 11.97 17.10
N ILE A 58 -5.85 13.17 16.52
CA ILE A 58 -5.20 14.36 17.06
C ILE A 58 -6.30 15.41 17.22
N GLU A 59 -6.52 15.86 18.46
CA GLU A 59 -7.49 16.93 18.78
C GLU A 59 -8.92 16.69 18.21
N GLY A 60 -9.33 15.42 18.13
CA GLY A 60 -10.65 15.02 17.62
C GLY A 60 -10.75 14.89 16.09
N ALA A 61 -9.66 15.16 15.36
CA ALA A 61 -9.55 14.88 13.93
C ALA A 61 -8.80 13.56 13.70
N ILE A 62 -9.21 12.79 12.69
CA ILE A 62 -8.47 11.61 12.23
C ILE A 62 -7.49 12.05 11.16
N CYS A 63 -6.20 11.86 11.45
CA CYS A 63 -5.09 12.15 10.57
C CYS A 63 -4.47 10.84 10.04
N GLU A 64 -4.05 10.83 8.78
CA GLU A 64 -3.35 9.71 8.17
C GLU A 64 -1.84 10.00 8.12
N VAL A 65 -1.03 9.17 8.79
CA VAL A 65 0.43 9.20 8.72
C VAL A 65 0.90 7.98 7.95
N GLN A 66 1.59 8.23 6.84
CA GLN A 66 2.15 7.19 5.99
C GLN A 66 3.65 7.08 6.25
N LEU A 67 4.13 5.88 6.58
CA LEU A 67 5.53 5.60 6.85
C LEU A 67 6.11 4.71 5.74
N HIS A 68 7.12 5.23 5.04
CA HIS A 68 7.75 4.57 3.90
C HIS A 68 9.26 4.45 4.10
N VAL A 69 9.86 3.38 3.58
CA VAL A 69 11.33 3.25 3.47
C VAL A 69 11.77 3.75 2.10
N SER A 70 12.82 4.58 2.04
CA SER A 70 13.30 5.24 0.82
C SER A 70 13.56 4.25 -0.32
N ALA A 71 14.15 3.10 -0.02
CA ALA A 71 14.41 2.01 -0.97
C ALA A 71 13.13 1.44 -1.61
N ILE A 72 11.99 1.54 -0.94
CA ILE A 72 10.68 1.10 -1.46
C ILE A 72 10.02 2.24 -2.24
N VAL A 73 10.20 3.49 -1.79
CA VAL A 73 9.70 4.68 -2.49
C VAL A 73 10.39 4.86 -3.85
N SER A 74 11.68 4.56 -3.96
CA SER A 74 12.40 4.67 -5.24
C SER A 74 11.86 3.74 -6.33
N HIS A 75 11.26 2.61 -5.95
CA HIS A 75 10.60 1.69 -6.87
C HIS A 75 9.12 2.04 -7.12
N LYS A 76 8.58 3.09 -6.47
CA LYS A 76 7.16 3.45 -6.53
C LYS A 76 6.75 4.01 -7.88
N GLU A 77 7.60 4.78 -8.54
CA GLU A 77 7.26 5.43 -9.82
C GLU A 77 7.05 4.40 -10.94
N GLU A 78 7.85 3.32 -10.95
CA GLU A 78 7.71 2.23 -11.90
C GLU A 78 6.45 1.39 -11.61
N ASN A 79 6.16 1.16 -10.33
CA ASN A 79 5.01 0.36 -9.89
C ASN A 79 3.65 1.08 -10.01
N HIS A 80 3.63 2.41 -10.02
CA HIS A 80 2.38 3.19 -10.10
C HIS A 80 1.63 2.96 -11.42
N LYS A 81 2.36 2.71 -12.53
CA LYS A 81 1.75 2.44 -13.84
C LYS A 81 0.98 1.13 -13.86
N TYR A 82 1.58 0.06 -13.33
CA TYR A 82 0.92 -1.25 -13.21
C TYR A 82 -0.29 -1.15 -12.27
N TYR A 83 -0.17 -0.38 -11.18
CA TYR A 83 -1.27 -0.16 -10.26
C TYR A 83 -2.47 0.52 -10.92
N GLU A 84 -2.27 1.62 -11.66
CA GLU A 84 -3.37 2.32 -12.33
C GLU A 84 -4.06 1.44 -13.39
N TYR A 85 -3.27 0.68 -14.15
CA TYR A 85 -3.79 -0.27 -15.13
C TYR A 85 -4.73 -1.28 -14.46
N PHE A 86 -4.27 -1.99 -13.43
CA PHE A 86 -5.10 -3.00 -12.77
C PHE A 86 -6.28 -2.40 -11.99
N ARG A 87 -6.11 -1.22 -11.40
CA ARG A 87 -7.22 -0.54 -10.71
C ARG A 87 -8.33 -0.16 -11.69
N SER A 88 -7.99 0.34 -12.87
CA SER A 88 -8.97 0.64 -13.92
C SER A 88 -9.62 -0.64 -14.46
N PHE A 89 -8.83 -1.69 -14.69
CA PHE A 89 -9.30 -2.96 -15.23
C PHE A 89 -10.23 -3.73 -14.27
N PHE A 90 -9.96 -3.66 -12.97
CA PHE A 90 -10.70 -4.41 -11.95
C PHE A 90 -11.74 -3.57 -11.20
N ALA A 91 -11.86 -2.25 -11.45
CA ALA A 91 -12.91 -1.39 -10.89
C ALA A 91 -13.23 -1.66 -9.41
N GLY A 92 -12.20 -1.76 -8.56
CA GLY A 92 -12.35 -2.25 -7.19
C GLY A 92 -11.22 -1.82 -6.25
N ASN A 93 -11.45 -2.04 -4.95
CA ASN A 93 -10.42 -1.87 -3.93
C ASN A 93 -9.31 -2.94 -4.08
N PHE A 94 -8.14 -2.70 -3.51
CA PHE A 94 -6.95 -3.58 -3.63
C PHE A 94 -7.24 -5.07 -3.40
N GLY A 95 -8.03 -5.43 -2.39
CA GLY A 95 -8.37 -6.83 -2.12
C GLY A 95 -9.16 -7.51 -3.25
N ALA A 96 -9.93 -6.76 -4.03
CA ALA A 96 -10.61 -7.28 -5.21
C ALA A 96 -9.67 -7.46 -6.41
N CYS A 97 -8.63 -6.63 -6.51
CA CYS A 97 -7.58 -6.81 -7.52
C CYS A 97 -6.71 -8.03 -7.18
N GLU A 98 -6.30 -8.16 -5.92
CA GLU A 98 -5.52 -9.29 -5.40
C GLU A 98 -6.24 -10.63 -5.59
N ALA A 99 -7.52 -10.72 -5.20
CA ALA A 99 -8.31 -11.94 -5.39
C ALA A 99 -8.42 -12.35 -6.87
N ARG A 100 -8.48 -11.38 -7.79
CA ARG A 100 -8.56 -11.65 -9.24
C ARG A 100 -7.20 -11.98 -9.85
N ILE A 101 -6.12 -11.40 -9.34
CA ILE A 101 -4.76 -11.78 -9.73
C ILE A 101 -4.47 -13.20 -9.26
N HIS A 102 -4.80 -13.55 -8.02
CA HIS A 102 -4.71 -14.93 -7.54
C HIS A 102 -5.59 -15.92 -8.34
N MET A 103 -6.73 -15.45 -8.87
CA MET A 103 -7.54 -16.27 -9.77
C MET A 103 -6.83 -16.49 -11.12
N LEU A 104 -6.19 -15.45 -11.66
CA LEU A 104 -5.39 -15.55 -12.88
C LEU A 104 -4.19 -16.47 -12.67
N GLU A 105 -3.45 -16.34 -11.57
CA GLU A 105 -2.32 -17.22 -11.21
C GLU A 105 -2.71 -18.70 -11.19
N LYS A 106 -3.93 -19.03 -10.71
CA LYS A 106 -4.44 -20.41 -10.71
C LYS A 106 -4.83 -20.91 -12.09
N CYS A 107 -5.06 -20.02 -13.05
CA CYS A 107 -5.38 -20.34 -14.43
C CYS A 107 -4.16 -20.35 -15.35
N VAL A 108 -3.02 -19.82 -14.89
CA VAL A 108 -1.75 -19.85 -15.62
C VAL A 108 -1.02 -21.16 -15.28
N ASP A 109 -0.55 -21.86 -16.33
CA ASP A 109 0.26 -23.08 -16.21
C ASP A 109 1.47 -22.82 -15.29
N PRO A 110 1.90 -23.73 -14.41
CA PRO A 110 3.01 -23.49 -13.47
C PRO A 110 4.34 -23.11 -14.14
N ASP A 111 4.49 -23.43 -15.42
CA ASP A 111 5.67 -23.12 -16.24
C ASP A 111 5.57 -21.79 -17.01
N ALA A 112 4.40 -21.13 -17.00
CA ALA A 112 4.21 -19.85 -17.67
C ALA A 112 4.54 -18.70 -16.71
N ASP A 113 5.69 -18.08 -16.96
CA ASP A 113 6.18 -16.91 -16.23
C ASP A 113 5.18 -15.75 -16.34
N LEU A 114 4.41 -15.54 -15.27
CA LEU A 114 3.34 -14.55 -15.19
C LEU A 114 3.86 -13.13 -15.52
N GLN A 115 5.11 -12.83 -15.15
CA GLN A 115 5.72 -11.53 -15.44
C GLN A 115 5.90 -11.34 -16.94
N GLN A 116 6.33 -12.37 -17.68
CA GLN A 116 6.46 -12.29 -19.14
C GLN A 116 5.11 -12.20 -19.85
N MET A 117 4.09 -12.90 -19.35
CA MET A 117 2.74 -12.80 -19.91
C MET A 117 2.12 -11.41 -19.67
N LEU A 118 2.31 -10.84 -18.48
CA LEU A 118 1.83 -9.49 -18.18
C LEU A 118 2.55 -8.44 -19.01
N VAL A 119 3.86 -8.58 -19.24
CA VAL A 119 4.61 -7.70 -20.16
C VAL A 119 4.08 -7.83 -21.59
N LYS A 120 3.83 -9.05 -22.09
CA LYS A 120 3.28 -9.29 -23.45
C LYS A 120 1.84 -8.82 -23.65
N MET A 121 1.02 -8.80 -22.60
CA MET A 121 -0.36 -8.27 -22.69
C MET A 121 -0.42 -6.74 -22.71
N LEU A 122 0.69 -6.08 -22.39
CA LEU A 122 0.80 -4.62 -22.28
C LEU A 122 1.60 -3.98 -23.43
N GLU A 123 2.12 -4.79 -24.36
CA GLU A 123 2.66 -4.36 -25.67
C GLU A 123 1.55 -4.33 -26.74
#